data_AF-A0A6I3W766-F1
#
_entry.id   AF-A0A6I3W766-F1
#
_cell.length_a   1.000
_cell.length_b   1.000
_cell.length_c   1.000
_cell.angle_alpha   90.00
_cell.angle_beta   90.00
_cell.angle_gamma   90.00
#
_symmetry.space_group_name_H-M   'P 1'
#
loop_
_entity.id
_entity.type
_entity.pdbx_description
1 polymer ?
#
loop_
_entity_poly.entity_id
_entity_poly.type
_entity_poly.pdbx_seq_one_letter_code
_entity_poly.pdbx_strand_id
1 'polypeptide(L)'
;MSDARIEESVATLQSKAEYENAINLSQHVPVAKSISEMVLDAFHTSKESDQIRELRVAIRQAHDAFDDDKAYDLMGQLKQLKDAEAADNAALEDLNSQFSISRILSSFKDDPEFQELVYGLALKVLNQTHQAISNPSAGKSKAARAKKEVEVFAISKDGISVTLPMRSPRAKPNVDREAFEFLGFSFVGEGDEAELEVETFVDNAGNEQPLTRKSIVTALQQQTAFDGYSIA
;
A
#
# COMPACT_ATOMS: atom_id res chain seq x y z
N MET A 1 14.35 -49.05 -2.19
CA MET A 1 13.69 -47.93 -2.91
C MET A 1 13.32 -46.82 -1.90
N SER A 2 14.22 -46.49 -0.97
CA SER A 2 13.93 -45.63 0.19
C SER A 2 14.87 -44.43 0.30
N ASP A 3 15.99 -44.41 -0.44
CA ASP A 3 16.95 -43.30 -0.44
C ASP A 3 16.53 -42.11 -1.31
N ALA A 4 15.86 -42.36 -2.44
CA ALA A 4 15.50 -41.28 -3.38
C ALA A 4 14.54 -40.23 -2.77
N ARG A 5 13.69 -40.63 -1.80
CA ARG A 5 12.74 -39.74 -1.13
C ARG A 5 13.39 -38.87 -0.05
N ILE A 6 14.52 -39.30 0.52
CA ILE A 6 15.27 -38.51 1.50
C ILE A 6 16.12 -37.47 0.78
N GLU A 7 16.74 -37.82 -0.35
CA GLU A 7 17.50 -36.85 -1.15
C GLU A 7 16.60 -35.77 -1.78
N GLU A 8 15.39 -36.11 -2.22
CA GLU A 8 14.41 -35.15 -2.75
C GLU A 8 13.81 -34.24 -1.66
N SER A 9 13.62 -34.75 -0.43
CA SER A 9 13.17 -33.94 0.72
C SER A 9 14.25 -33.01 1.32
N VAL A 10 15.53 -33.36 1.16
CA VAL A 10 16.65 -32.49 1.56
C VAL A 10 16.92 -31.39 0.52
N ALA A 11 16.71 -31.67 -0.77
CA ALA A 11 16.79 -30.66 -1.83
C ALA A 11 15.60 -29.67 -1.84
N THR A 12 14.40 -30.10 -1.43
CA THR A 12 13.17 -29.28 -1.46
C THR A 12 13.16 -28.10 -0.48
N LEU A 13 14.04 -28.09 0.53
CA LEU A 13 14.20 -26.96 1.43
C LEU A 13 15.44 -26.12 1.15
N GLN A 14 16.26 -26.50 0.16
CA GLN A 14 17.51 -25.78 -0.11
C GLN A 14 17.23 -24.34 -0.58
N SER A 15 16.35 -24.15 -1.58
CA SER A 15 16.00 -22.79 -2.04
C SER A 15 15.27 -21.97 -0.97
N LYS A 16 14.48 -22.62 -0.10
CA LYS A 16 13.87 -21.97 1.07
C LYS A 16 14.94 -21.52 2.07
N ALA A 17 15.89 -22.39 2.41
CA ALA A 17 16.99 -22.07 3.31
C ALA A 17 17.92 -21.00 2.72
N GLU A 18 18.22 -21.05 1.43
CA GLU A 18 18.97 -20.02 0.70
C GLU A 18 18.24 -18.68 0.75
N TYR A 19 16.92 -18.66 0.53
CA TYR A 19 16.08 -17.47 0.64
C TYR A 19 16.07 -16.89 2.06
N GLU A 20 15.78 -17.71 3.08
CA GLU A 20 15.75 -17.29 4.48
C GLU A 20 17.13 -16.78 4.93
N ASN A 21 18.21 -17.46 4.53
CA ASN A 21 19.57 -16.99 4.78
C ASN A 21 19.85 -15.65 4.09
N ALA A 22 19.50 -15.50 2.80
CA ALA A 22 19.71 -14.26 2.05
C ALA A 22 18.97 -13.05 2.67
N ILE A 23 17.75 -13.27 3.18
CA ILE A 23 16.98 -12.25 3.91
C ILE A 23 17.64 -11.91 5.24
N ASN A 24 18.07 -12.91 6.01
CA ASN A 24 18.66 -12.73 7.34
C ASN A 24 20.03 -12.04 7.28
N LEU A 25 20.86 -12.35 6.28
CA LEU A 25 22.17 -11.73 6.10
C LEU A 25 22.11 -10.27 5.60
N SER A 26 20.91 -9.74 5.31
CA SER A 26 20.70 -8.36 4.86
C SER A 26 21.55 -7.92 3.65
N GLN A 27 21.91 -8.87 2.80
CA GLN A 27 22.68 -8.63 1.57
C GLN A 27 21.85 -7.98 0.45
N HIS A 28 20.53 -7.89 0.64
CA HIS A 28 19.60 -7.33 -0.34
C HIS A 28 18.96 -6.04 0.15
N VAL A 29 18.73 -5.12 -0.79
CA VAL A 29 18.03 -3.85 -0.55
C VAL A 29 16.62 -4.13 0.01
N PRO A 30 16.09 -3.35 0.97
CA PRO A 30 14.78 -3.60 1.60
C PRO A 30 13.63 -3.80 0.61
N VAL A 31 13.67 -3.10 -0.53
CA VAL A 31 12.65 -3.22 -1.57
C VAL A 31 12.66 -4.61 -2.23
N ALA A 32 13.83 -5.21 -2.43
CA ALA A 32 13.93 -6.58 -2.94
C ALA A 32 13.37 -7.62 -1.95
N LYS A 33 13.53 -7.37 -0.64
CA LYS A 33 12.90 -8.22 0.39
C LYS A 33 11.38 -8.11 0.34
N SER A 34 10.84 -6.89 0.23
CA SER A 34 9.38 -6.65 0.13
C SER A 34 8.76 -7.28 -1.13
N ILE A 35 9.44 -7.19 -2.28
CA ILE A 35 8.95 -7.83 -3.52
C ILE A 35 8.93 -9.36 -3.38
N SER A 36 9.93 -9.95 -2.73
CA SER A 36 9.98 -11.41 -2.56
C SER A 36 8.97 -11.93 -1.54
N GLU A 37 8.74 -11.21 -0.45
CA GLU A 37 7.68 -11.53 0.53
C GLU A 37 6.29 -11.47 -0.12
N MET A 38 6.04 -10.45 -0.95
CA MET A 38 4.79 -10.35 -1.71
C MET A 38 4.53 -11.56 -2.61
N VAL A 39 5.57 -12.11 -3.23
CA VAL A 39 5.44 -13.32 -4.06
C VAL A 39 5.02 -14.50 -3.20
N LEU A 40 5.64 -14.69 -2.03
CA LEU A 40 5.28 -15.75 -1.10
C LEU A 40 3.86 -15.56 -0.54
N ASP A 41 3.47 -14.33 -0.19
CA ASP A 41 2.12 -14.00 0.28
C ASP A 41 1.04 -14.37 -0.74
N ALA A 42 1.31 -14.16 -2.03
CA ALA A 42 0.39 -14.54 -3.10
C ALA A 42 0.15 -16.06 -3.13
N PHE A 43 1.15 -16.88 -2.79
CA PHE A 43 1.01 -18.33 -2.66
C PHE A 43 0.48 -18.78 -1.29
N HIS A 44 0.55 -17.94 -0.26
CA HIS A 44 0.05 -18.22 1.09
C HIS A 44 -1.40 -17.77 1.33
N THR A 45 -2.10 -17.29 0.29
CA THR A 45 -3.51 -16.89 0.39
C THR A 45 -4.41 -18.13 0.40
N SER A 46 -4.39 -18.86 1.51
CA SER A 46 -5.35 -19.89 1.85
C SER A 46 -5.38 -20.03 3.37
N LYS A 47 -6.34 -19.37 4.01
CA LYS A 47 -6.65 -19.59 5.41
C LYS A 47 -8.15 -19.68 5.57
N GLU A 48 -8.62 -20.93 5.55
CA GLU A 48 -9.98 -21.36 5.84
C GLU A 48 -11.01 -20.88 4.81
N SER A 49 -11.87 -21.78 4.33
CA SER A 49 -12.99 -21.40 3.47
C SER A 49 -13.80 -20.30 4.17
N ASP A 50 -14.03 -19.17 3.49
CA ASP A 50 -14.83 -18.07 4.03
C ASP A 50 -16.21 -18.57 4.52
N GLN A 51 -16.73 -19.62 3.89
CA GLN A 51 -17.96 -20.31 4.28
C GLN A 51 -17.87 -21.00 5.66
N ILE A 52 -16.73 -21.60 6.00
CA ILE A 52 -16.51 -22.18 7.35
C ILE A 52 -16.47 -21.07 8.39
N ARG A 53 -15.81 -19.95 8.07
CA ARG A 53 -15.75 -18.79 8.97
C ARG A 53 -17.13 -18.22 9.22
N GLU A 54 -17.92 -18.04 8.16
CA GLU A 54 -19.29 -17.54 8.23
C GLU A 54 -20.21 -18.50 9.02
N LEU A 55 -20.14 -19.80 8.77
CA LEU A 55 -20.90 -20.81 9.52
C LEU A 55 -20.58 -20.77 11.02
N ARG A 56 -19.30 -20.62 11.40
CA ARG A 56 -18.92 -20.50 12.82
C ARG A 56 -19.50 -19.25 13.48
N VAL A 57 -19.55 -18.13 12.75
CA VAL A 57 -20.18 -16.90 13.25
C VAL A 57 -21.69 -17.10 13.39
N ALA A 58 -22.35 -17.69 12.41
CA ALA A 58 -23.79 -17.96 12.44
C ALA A 58 -24.19 -18.93 13.58
N ILE A 59 -23.38 -19.97 13.83
CA ILE A 59 -23.58 -20.90 14.96
C ILE A 59 -23.48 -20.16 16.29
N ARG A 60 -22.49 -19.26 16.44
CA ARG A 60 -22.34 -18.45 17.66
C ARG A 60 -23.55 -17.54 17.86
N GLN A 61 -24.02 -16.89 16.80
CA GLN A 61 -25.21 -16.03 16.86
C GLN A 61 -26.48 -16.81 17.20
N ALA A 62 -26.64 -18.03 16.69
CA ALA A 62 -27.78 -18.89 17.02
C ALA A 62 -27.75 -19.31 18.51
N HIS A 63 -26.57 -19.66 19.04
CA HIS A 63 -26.40 -19.93 20.47
C HIS A 63 -26.67 -18.71 21.35
N ASP A 64 -26.18 -17.53 20.97
CA ASP A 64 -26.41 -16.28 21.71
C ASP A 64 -27.90 -15.89 21.70
N ALA A 65 -28.64 -16.30 20.67
CA ALA A 65 -30.09 -16.12 20.56
C ALA A 65 -30.92 -17.25 21.21
N PHE A 66 -30.27 -18.26 21.81
CA PHE A 66 -30.91 -19.48 22.34
C PHE A 66 -31.80 -20.21 21.31
N ASP A 67 -31.45 -20.12 20.03
CA ASP A 67 -32.11 -20.83 18.93
C ASP A 67 -31.37 -22.15 18.68
N ASP A 68 -31.64 -23.12 19.57
CA ASP A 68 -30.94 -24.41 19.59
C ASP A 68 -31.17 -25.23 18.31
N ASP A 69 -32.39 -25.21 17.77
CA ASP A 69 -32.74 -25.93 16.54
C ASP A 69 -31.88 -25.41 15.36
N LYS A 70 -31.78 -24.10 15.22
CA LYS A 70 -30.95 -23.47 14.18
C LYS A 70 -29.46 -23.71 14.41
N ALA A 71 -29.00 -23.70 15.66
CA ALA A 71 -27.61 -24.01 15.99
C ALA A 71 -27.23 -25.44 15.57
N TYR A 72 -28.11 -26.42 15.82
CA TYR A 72 -27.91 -27.81 15.42
C TYR A 72 -27.87 -27.99 13.90
N ASP A 73 -28.78 -27.34 13.16
CA ASP A 73 -28.78 -27.38 11.70
C ASP A 73 -27.47 -26.81 11.11
N LEU A 74 -27.02 -25.67 11.62
CA LEU A 74 -25.77 -25.03 11.19
C LEU A 74 -24.53 -25.86 11.56
N MET A 75 -24.53 -26.53 12.72
CA MET A 75 -23.47 -27.48 13.07
C MET A 75 -23.44 -28.69 12.14
N GLY A 76 -24.61 -29.18 11.71
CA GLY A 76 -24.71 -30.24 10.70
C GLY A 76 -24.06 -29.84 9.37
N GLN A 77 -24.34 -28.61 8.91
CA GLN A 77 -23.72 -28.05 7.70
C GLN A 77 -22.20 -27.88 7.87
N LEU A 78 -21.75 -27.36 9.00
CA LEU A 78 -20.32 -27.22 9.29
C LEU A 78 -19.60 -28.58 9.32
N LYS A 79 -20.24 -29.63 9.84
CA LYS A 79 -19.68 -30.98 9.83
C LYS A 79 -19.56 -31.52 8.42
N GLN A 80 -20.61 -31.41 7.60
CA GLN A 80 -20.58 -31.86 6.21
C GLN A 80 -19.47 -31.16 5.42
N LEU A 81 -19.32 -29.85 5.60
CA LEU A 81 -18.28 -29.08 4.92
C LEU A 81 -16.88 -29.50 5.38
N LYS A 82 -16.67 -29.77 6.68
CA LYS A 82 -15.40 -30.30 7.18
C LYS A 82 -15.08 -31.71 6.69
N ASP A 83 -16.08 -32.58 6.63
CA ASP A 83 -15.92 -33.95 6.12
C ASP A 83 -15.58 -33.90 4.61
N ALA A 84 -16.16 -32.95 3.86
CA ALA A 84 -15.80 -32.68 2.47
C ALA A 84 -14.37 -32.15 2.34
N GLU A 85 -13.95 -31.15 3.13
CA GLU A 85 -12.55 -30.68 3.14
C GLU A 85 -11.56 -31.80 3.47
N ALA A 86 -11.90 -32.69 4.40
CA ALA A 86 -11.06 -33.84 4.74
C ALA A 86 -10.95 -34.83 3.57
N ALA A 87 -12.06 -35.08 2.86
CA ALA A 87 -12.07 -35.91 1.66
C ALA A 87 -11.28 -35.28 0.51
N ASP A 88 -11.44 -33.97 0.29
CA ASP A 88 -10.69 -33.21 -0.71
C ASP A 88 -9.19 -33.24 -0.43
N ASN A 89 -8.78 -33.01 0.83
CA ASN A 89 -7.38 -33.12 1.23
C ASN A 89 -6.82 -34.53 1.02
N ALA A 90 -7.59 -35.57 1.34
CA ALA A 90 -7.17 -36.95 1.09
C ALA A 90 -7.01 -37.25 -0.41
N ALA A 91 -7.91 -36.73 -1.25
CA ALA A 91 -7.80 -36.85 -2.70
C ALA A 91 -6.57 -36.10 -3.25
N LEU A 92 -6.27 -34.92 -2.72
CA LEU A 92 -5.07 -34.15 -3.07
C LEU A 92 -3.79 -34.86 -2.64
N GLU A 93 -3.76 -35.47 -1.46
CA GLU A 93 -2.63 -36.29 -1.00
C GLU A 93 -2.41 -37.51 -1.90
N ASP A 94 -3.48 -38.20 -2.30
CA ASP A 94 -3.40 -39.33 -3.24
C ASP A 94 -2.84 -38.88 -4.59
N LEU A 95 -3.31 -37.74 -5.12
CA LEU A 95 -2.84 -37.18 -6.39
C LEU A 95 -1.34 -36.82 -6.34
N ASN A 96 -0.89 -36.23 -5.22
CA ASN A 96 0.53 -35.94 -4.99
C ASN A 96 1.38 -37.21 -4.79
N SER A 97 0.78 -38.32 -4.35
CA SER A 97 1.46 -39.61 -4.27
C SER A 97 1.68 -40.26 -5.64
N GLN A 98 0.79 -39.99 -6.59
CA GLN A 98 0.78 -40.58 -7.92
C GLN A 98 1.58 -39.76 -8.96
N PHE A 99 1.58 -38.43 -8.82
CA PHE A 99 2.20 -37.53 -9.79
C PHE A 99 3.13 -36.54 -9.08
N SER A 100 4.28 -36.25 -9.69
CA SER A 100 5.15 -35.19 -9.18
C SER A 100 4.49 -33.82 -9.35
N ILE A 101 4.74 -32.90 -8.42
CA ILE A 101 4.20 -31.54 -8.46
C ILE A 101 4.50 -30.82 -9.79
N SER A 102 5.68 -31.06 -10.38
CA SER A 102 6.05 -30.47 -11.68
C SER A 102 5.13 -30.96 -12.80
N ARG A 103 4.73 -32.25 -12.77
CA ARG A 103 3.80 -32.82 -13.75
C ARG A 103 2.39 -32.30 -13.54
N ILE A 104 1.95 -32.17 -12.29
CA ILE A 104 0.66 -31.57 -11.92
C ILE A 104 0.60 -30.12 -12.42
N LEU A 105 1.59 -29.28 -12.12
CA LEU A 105 1.62 -27.90 -12.59
C LEU A 105 1.64 -27.81 -14.12
N SER A 106 2.38 -28.70 -14.80
CA SER A 106 2.43 -28.71 -16.26
C SER A 106 1.10 -29.04 -16.92
N SER A 107 0.20 -29.78 -16.25
CA SER A 107 -1.13 -30.04 -16.80
C SER A 107 -2.03 -28.81 -16.78
N PHE A 108 -1.75 -27.83 -15.90
CA PHE A 108 -2.50 -26.58 -15.83
C PHE A 108 -1.93 -25.46 -16.71
N LYS A 109 -0.88 -25.72 -17.51
CA LYS A 109 -0.21 -24.68 -18.31
C LYS A 109 -1.15 -23.92 -19.27
N ASP A 110 -2.20 -24.60 -19.75
CA ASP A 110 -3.18 -24.07 -20.71
C ASP A 110 -4.52 -23.70 -20.02
N ASP A 111 -4.59 -23.86 -18.70
CA ASP A 111 -5.77 -23.51 -17.92
C ASP A 111 -5.86 -21.98 -17.74
N PRO A 112 -7.00 -21.35 -18.09
CA PRO A 112 -7.14 -19.90 -18.01
C PRO A 112 -6.99 -19.32 -16.59
N GLU A 113 -7.45 -20.04 -15.56
CA GLU A 113 -7.39 -19.56 -14.18
C GLU A 113 -5.95 -19.64 -13.64
N PHE A 114 -5.25 -20.73 -13.96
CA PHE A 114 -3.83 -20.86 -13.65
C PHE A 114 -2.98 -19.81 -14.38
N GLN A 115 -3.28 -19.54 -15.66
CA GLN A 115 -2.61 -18.48 -16.42
C GLN A 115 -2.85 -17.10 -15.80
N GLU A 116 -4.09 -16.76 -15.45
CA GLU A 116 -4.40 -15.48 -14.80
C GLU A 116 -3.62 -15.31 -13.49
N LEU A 117 -3.50 -16.36 -12.68
CA LEU A 117 -2.71 -16.32 -11.44
C LEU A 117 -1.23 -16.08 -11.71
N VAL A 118 -0.63 -16.83 -12.65
CA VAL A 118 0.80 -16.71 -12.98
C VAL A 118 1.12 -15.36 -13.62
N TYR A 119 0.33 -14.93 -14.60
CA TYR A 119 0.52 -13.65 -15.28
C TYR A 119 0.18 -12.46 -14.37
N GLY A 120 -0.83 -12.58 -13.51
CA GLY A 120 -1.15 -11.58 -12.49
C GLY A 120 -0.01 -11.39 -11.50
N LEU A 121 0.60 -12.49 -11.02
CA LEU A 121 1.78 -12.44 -10.17
C LEU A 121 2.98 -11.81 -10.90
N ALA A 122 3.25 -12.22 -12.15
CA ALA A 122 4.32 -11.67 -12.96
C ALA A 122 4.15 -10.15 -13.18
N LEU A 123 2.93 -9.71 -13.48
CA LEU A 123 2.59 -8.30 -13.63
C LEU A 123 2.79 -7.52 -12.32
N LYS A 124 2.40 -8.10 -11.19
CA LYS A 124 2.59 -7.49 -9.87
C LYS A 124 4.08 -7.30 -9.56
N VAL A 125 4.90 -8.32 -9.80
CA VAL A 125 6.36 -8.25 -9.65
C VAL A 125 6.97 -7.21 -10.59
N LEU A 126 6.52 -7.18 -11.85
CA LEU A 126 6.98 -6.22 -12.85
C LEU A 126 6.70 -4.77 -12.42
N ASN A 127 5.47 -4.48 -12.01
CA ASN A 127 5.06 -3.15 -11.58
C ASN A 127 5.81 -2.70 -10.32
N GLN A 128 6.00 -3.60 -9.36
CA GLN A 128 6.68 -3.30 -8.10
C GLN A 128 8.18 -3.11 -8.30
N THR A 129 8.78 -3.92 -9.17
CA THR A 129 10.19 -3.74 -9.58
C THR A 129 10.38 -2.42 -10.34
N HIS A 130 9.46 -2.07 -11.24
CA HIS A 130 9.49 -0.80 -11.95
C HIS A 130 9.36 0.39 -10.97
N GLN A 131 8.46 0.31 -9.99
CA GLN A 131 8.33 1.32 -8.93
C GLN A 131 9.61 1.42 -8.08
N ALA A 132 10.21 0.28 -7.72
CA ALA A 132 11.44 0.22 -6.95
C ALA A 132 12.62 0.90 -7.67
N ILE A 133 12.74 0.67 -8.99
CA ILE A 133 13.82 1.23 -9.81
C ILE A 133 13.56 2.71 -10.12
N SER A 134 12.32 3.08 -10.44
CA SER A 134 11.96 4.47 -10.75
C SER A 134 11.99 5.38 -9.52
N ASN A 135 11.88 4.82 -8.30
CA ASN A 135 11.85 5.59 -7.06
C ASN A 135 12.68 4.94 -5.92
N PRO A 136 14.02 4.88 -6.05
CA PRO A 136 14.89 4.10 -5.16
C PRO A 136 15.00 4.68 -3.73
N SER A 137 14.54 5.92 -3.49
CA SER A 137 14.61 6.59 -2.19
C SER A 137 13.53 6.17 -1.18
N ALA A 138 12.60 5.29 -1.54
CA ALA A 138 11.54 4.84 -0.62
C ALA A 138 12.07 3.98 0.55
N GLY A 139 13.30 3.43 0.46
CA GLY A 139 13.87 2.49 1.44
C GLY A 139 14.46 3.09 2.72
N LYS A 140 14.51 4.41 2.88
CA LYS A 140 14.89 5.08 4.14
C LYS A 140 13.85 6.13 4.51
N SER A 141 12.67 5.68 4.92
CA SER A 141 11.72 6.56 5.61
C SER A 141 11.19 5.84 6.83
N LYS A 142 11.62 6.30 8.02
CA LYS A 142 10.86 6.15 9.26
C LYS A 142 9.37 6.32 8.93
N ALA A 143 8.54 5.33 9.24
CA ALA A 143 7.08 5.40 9.25
C ALA A 143 6.54 6.41 8.22
N ALA A 144 6.44 5.99 6.95
CA ALA A 144 5.67 6.72 5.96
C ALA A 144 4.20 6.71 6.40
N ARG A 145 3.85 7.67 7.26
CA ARG A 145 2.51 8.24 7.34
C ARG A 145 2.05 8.38 5.90
N ALA A 146 0.87 7.84 5.60
CA ALA A 146 0.17 8.03 4.33
C ALA A 146 0.54 9.41 3.77
N LYS A 147 1.08 9.45 2.55
CA LYS A 147 1.30 10.70 1.83
C LYS A 147 -0.06 11.39 1.80
N LYS A 148 -0.27 12.33 2.73
CA LYS A 148 -1.35 13.28 2.63
C LYS A 148 -1.13 13.94 1.28
N GLU A 149 -2.08 13.79 0.38
CA GLU A 149 -2.08 14.51 -0.89
C GLU A 149 -1.67 15.96 -0.56
N VAL A 150 -0.61 16.42 -1.21
CA VAL A 150 -0.13 17.79 -1.01
C VAL A 150 -1.25 18.66 -1.54
N GLU A 151 -1.98 19.29 -0.63
CA GLU A 151 -3.09 20.16 -0.96
C GLU A 151 -2.52 21.34 -1.75
N VAL A 152 -2.79 21.39 -3.06
CA VAL A 152 -2.29 22.44 -3.95
C VAL A 152 -3.43 23.42 -4.17
N PHE A 153 -3.20 24.67 -3.77
CA PHE A 153 -4.15 25.74 -3.99
C PHE A 153 -3.79 26.53 -5.24
N ALA A 154 -4.81 26.98 -5.99
CA ALA A 154 -4.65 27.92 -7.09
C ALA A 154 -5.05 29.33 -6.62
N ILE A 155 -4.08 30.23 -6.49
CA ILE A 155 -4.31 31.65 -6.19
C ILE A 155 -4.54 32.37 -7.50
N SER A 156 -5.68 33.04 -7.64
CA SER A 156 -6.10 33.67 -8.90
C SER A 156 -6.44 35.14 -8.71
N LYS A 157 -6.05 35.98 -9.68
CA LYS A 157 -6.43 37.39 -9.78
C LYS A 157 -6.37 37.83 -11.24
N ASP A 158 -7.37 38.60 -11.68
CA ASP A 158 -7.43 39.19 -13.03
C ASP A 158 -7.23 38.19 -14.18
N GLY A 159 -7.70 36.94 -13.99
CA GLY A 159 -7.60 35.86 -14.98
C GLY A 159 -6.25 35.14 -15.03
N ILE A 160 -5.30 35.48 -14.16
CA ILE A 160 -4.01 34.79 -13.98
C ILE A 160 -4.07 33.96 -12.70
N SER A 161 -3.53 32.74 -12.74
CA SER A 161 -3.49 31.83 -11.61
C SER A 161 -2.09 31.28 -11.38
N VAL A 162 -1.66 31.24 -10.12
CA VAL A 162 -0.40 30.63 -9.66
C VAL A 162 -0.69 29.58 -8.60
N THR A 163 0.17 28.58 -8.48
CA THR A 163 -0.05 27.46 -7.54
C THR A 163 0.72 27.66 -6.24
N LEU A 164 0.08 27.32 -5.12
CA LEU A 164 0.69 27.32 -3.79
C LEU A 164 0.47 25.96 -3.10
N PRO A 165 1.45 25.05 -3.16
CA PRO A 165 1.34 23.73 -2.53
C PRO A 165 1.56 23.77 -1.00
N MET A 166 0.70 23.08 -0.24
CA MET A 166 0.86 22.86 1.20
C MET A 166 1.91 21.78 1.49
N ARG A 167 3.17 22.21 1.60
CA ARG A 167 4.31 21.31 1.81
C ARG A 167 4.46 20.87 3.28
N SER A 168 4.71 19.59 3.48
CA SER A 168 5.14 18.98 4.74
C SER A 168 6.33 18.05 4.46
N PRO A 169 7.54 18.30 5.00
CA PRO A 169 7.91 19.34 5.99
C PRO A 169 7.90 20.78 5.42
N ARG A 170 8.01 21.78 6.31
CA ARG A 170 8.03 23.20 5.92
C ARG A 170 9.24 23.48 5.02
N ALA A 171 8.99 24.03 3.83
CA ALA A 171 10.02 24.50 2.91
C ALA A 171 10.27 26.00 3.06
N LYS A 172 11.45 26.50 2.67
CA LYS A 172 11.75 27.94 2.61
C LYS A 172 10.73 28.66 1.70
N PRO A 173 10.38 29.94 1.96
CA PRO A 173 9.46 30.69 1.11
C PRO A 173 9.91 30.80 -0.36
N ASN A 174 11.21 30.89 -0.61
CA ASN A 174 11.81 31.02 -1.95
C ASN A 174 11.41 29.88 -2.92
N VAL A 175 11.04 28.71 -2.39
CA VAL A 175 10.60 27.57 -3.21
C VAL A 175 9.30 27.86 -3.98
N ASP A 176 8.43 28.71 -3.44
CA ASP A 176 7.18 29.11 -4.09
C ASP A 176 7.17 30.62 -4.35
N ARG A 177 8.35 31.17 -4.67
CA ARG A 177 8.61 32.60 -4.90
C ARG A 177 7.57 33.25 -5.81
N GLU A 178 7.22 32.59 -6.92
CA GLU A 178 6.19 33.06 -7.86
C GLU A 178 4.85 33.37 -7.18
N ALA A 179 4.40 32.54 -6.25
CA ALA A 179 3.13 32.74 -5.55
C ALA A 179 3.19 33.91 -4.54
N PHE A 180 4.34 34.10 -3.88
CA PHE A 180 4.54 35.23 -2.97
C PHE A 180 4.68 36.55 -3.75
N GLU A 181 5.42 36.56 -4.86
CA GLU A 181 5.53 37.71 -5.75
C GLU A 181 4.19 38.06 -6.39
N PHE A 182 3.37 37.07 -6.76
CA PHE A 182 2.02 37.28 -7.27
C PHE A 182 1.10 37.99 -6.27
N LEU A 183 1.31 37.77 -4.97
CA LEU A 183 0.61 38.46 -3.87
C LEU A 183 1.22 39.84 -3.54
N GLY A 184 2.30 40.23 -4.23
CA GLY A 184 2.96 41.54 -4.06
C GLY A 184 4.13 41.56 -3.10
N PHE A 185 4.64 40.40 -2.66
CA PHE A 185 5.82 40.33 -1.80
C PHE A 185 7.12 40.30 -2.61
N SER A 186 8.20 40.84 -2.04
CA SER A 186 9.52 40.89 -2.67
C SER A 186 10.52 40.01 -1.93
N PHE A 187 11.54 39.57 -2.67
CA PHE A 187 12.67 38.81 -2.14
C PHE A 187 13.97 39.59 -2.34
N VAL A 188 14.86 39.51 -1.35
CA VAL A 188 16.19 40.12 -1.33
C VAL A 188 17.24 39.02 -1.47
N GLY A 189 18.22 39.22 -2.37
CA GLY A 189 19.29 38.25 -2.65
C GLY A 189 19.17 37.60 -4.04
N GLU A 190 20.09 36.70 -4.36
CA GLU A 190 20.17 36.04 -5.67
C GLU A 190 19.92 34.53 -5.58
N GLY A 191 19.19 34.00 -6.56
CA GLY A 191 18.96 32.56 -6.73
C GLY A 191 18.28 31.90 -5.53
N ASP A 192 18.77 30.72 -5.16
CA ASP A 192 18.19 29.87 -4.12
C ASP A 192 18.34 30.42 -2.70
N GLU A 193 19.23 31.40 -2.50
CA GLU A 193 19.47 32.07 -1.21
C GLU A 193 18.65 33.36 -1.04
N ALA A 194 17.78 33.70 -2.00
CA ALA A 194 16.91 34.86 -1.85
C ALA A 194 15.92 34.65 -0.68
N GLU A 195 15.83 35.64 0.21
CA GLU A 195 14.97 35.65 1.39
C GLU A 195 13.86 36.67 1.24
N LEU A 196 12.75 36.44 1.93
CA LEU A 196 11.58 37.31 1.82
C LEU A 196 11.86 38.63 2.55
N GLU A 197 11.56 39.76 1.91
CA GLU A 197 11.90 41.09 2.45
C GLU A 197 11.14 41.40 3.75
N VAL A 198 9.94 40.84 3.89
CA VAL A 198 9.07 41.00 5.06
C VAL A 198 8.65 39.64 5.60
N GLU A 199 8.53 39.51 6.92
CA GLU A 199 8.14 38.22 7.54
C GLU A 199 6.65 38.17 7.93
N THR A 200 5.93 39.28 7.77
CA THR A 200 4.52 39.42 8.17
C THR A 200 3.72 40.17 7.11
N PHE A 201 2.39 40.03 7.16
CA PHE A 201 1.44 40.84 6.42
C PHE A 201 0.33 41.31 7.37
N VAL A 202 -0.33 42.42 7.03
CA VAL A 202 -1.42 42.97 7.85
C VAL A 202 -2.76 42.53 7.28
N ASP A 203 -3.65 42.05 8.14
CA ASP A 203 -5.02 41.69 7.74
C ASP A 203 -5.95 42.91 7.71
N ASN A 204 -7.15 42.74 7.16
CA ASN A 204 -8.16 43.80 7.03
C ASN A 204 -8.64 44.35 8.39
N ALA A 205 -8.36 43.64 9.50
CA ALA A 205 -8.62 44.09 10.86
C ALA A 205 -7.41 44.81 11.50
N GLY A 206 -6.31 44.98 10.77
CA GLY A 206 -5.10 45.67 11.22
C GLY A 206 -4.15 44.80 12.05
N ASN A 207 -4.35 43.47 12.10
CA ASN A 207 -3.46 42.58 12.84
C ASN A 207 -2.32 42.08 11.96
N GLU A 208 -1.13 41.97 12.54
CA GLU A 208 0.01 41.35 11.87
C GLU A 208 -0.11 39.82 11.91
N GLN A 209 -0.07 39.21 10.73
CA GLN A 209 -0.07 37.77 10.54
C GLN A 209 1.30 37.34 10.01
N PRO A 210 1.83 36.18 10.45
CA PRO A 210 3.09 35.67 9.92
C PRO A 210 2.93 35.35 8.43
N LEU A 211 3.95 35.60 7.61
CA LEU A 211 3.90 35.38 6.17
C LEU A 211 4.30 33.94 5.83
N THR A 212 3.34 33.02 5.98
CA THR A 212 3.53 31.58 5.75
C THR A 212 2.46 31.06 4.80
N ARG A 213 2.72 29.93 4.12
CA ARG A 213 1.74 29.30 3.22
C ARG A 213 0.38 29.09 3.89
N LYS A 214 0.38 28.63 5.15
CA LYS A 214 -0.85 28.38 5.91
C LYS A 214 -1.64 29.66 6.17
N SER A 215 -0.98 30.73 6.60
CA SER A 215 -1.65 32.00 6.90
C SER A 215 -2.14 32.69 5.63
N ILE A 216 -1.40 32.61 4.52
CA ILE A 216 -1.85 33.09 3.21
C ILE A 216 -3.13 32.35 2.77
N VAL A 217 -3.10 31.02 2.78
CA VAL A 217 -4.27 30.20 2.41
C VAL A 217 -5.47 30.53 3.30
N THR A 218 -5.25 30.61 4.62
CA THR A 218 -6.31 30.94 5.57
C THR A 218 -6.89 32.33 5.29
N ALA A 219 -6.04 33.32 5.03
CA ALA A 219 -6.48 34.68 4.77
C ALA A 219 -7.27 34.81 3.45
N LEU A 220 -6.85 34.09 2.40
CA LEU A 220 -7.57 34.04 1.13
C LEU A 220 -8.90 33.28 1.24
N GLN A 221 -8.94 32.16 1.95
CA GLN A 221 -10.17 31.37 2.16
C GLN A 221 -11.20 32.14 2.98
N GLN A 222 -10.75 32.89 3.99
CA GLN A 222 -11.61 33.67 4.88
C GLN A 222 -11.84 35.11 4.38
N GLN A 223 -11.18 35.50 3.29
CA GLN A 223 -11.21 36.87 2.74
C GLN A 223 -10.86 37.93 3.78
N THR A 224 -9.87 37.64 4.63
CA THR A 224 -9.40 38.54 5.69
C THR A 224 -8.20 39.37 5.27
N ALA A 225 -7.58 39.09 4.12
CA ALA A 225 -6.54 39.90 3.49
C ALA A 225 -6.47 39.60 1.98
N PHE A 226 -5.60 40.32 1.25
CA PHE A 226 -5.36 40.14 -0.19
C PHE A 226 -6.59 40.43 -1.06
N ASP A 227 -7.16 41.62 -0.92
CA ASP A 227 -8.34 42.02 -1.67
C ASP A 227 -8.14 41.89 -3.20
N GLY A 228 -9.13 41.28 -3.86
CA GLY A 228 -9.11 40.99 -5.30
C GLY A 228 -8.44 39.67 -5.70
N TYR A 229 -7.88 38.92 -4.75
CA TYR A 229 -7.40 37.56 -4.99
C TYR A 229 -8.44 36.52 -4.54
N SER A 230 -8.47 35.37 -5.21
CA SER A 230 -9.29 34.20 -4.85
C SER A 230 -8.45 32.94 -4.78
N ILE A 231 -8.90 31.94 -4.03
CA ILE A 231 -8.22 30.65 -3.86
C ILE A 231 -9.18 29.49 -4.12
N ALA A 232 -8.69 28.46 -4.82
CA ALA A 232 -9.41 27.21 -5.12
C ALA A 232 -8.52 25.99 -4.86
#